data_AF-A0A7R9AK44-F1
#
_entry.id   AF-A0A7R9AK44-F1
#
_cell.length_a   1.000
_cell.length_b   1.000
_cell.length_c   1.000
_cell.angle_alpha   90.00
_cell.angle_beta   90.00
_cell.angle_gamma   90.00
#
_symmetry.space_group_name_H-M   'P 1'
#
loop_
_entity.id
_entity.type
_entity.pdbx_description
1 polymer ?
#
loop_
_entity_poly.entity_id
_entity_poly.type
_entity_poly.pdbx_seq_one_letter_code
_entity_poly.pdbx_strand_id
1 'polypeptide(L)'
;MDNVKVDEDDVDCHKGCEAIADTGTSLITGPSSEITALIRRIGGRSIGGGEYVVGCSFISSLPSIYFIFGGRTFALEGDDYVLKVCNILFVALNEIPIDYDSKCIFFHV
;
A
#
# COMPACT_ATOMS: atom_id res chain seq x y z
N MET A 1 11.62 5.74 5.68
CA MET A 1 10.20 6.10 5.87
C MET A 1 9.92 6.07 7.35
N ASP A 2 9.16 7.05 7.83
CA ASP A 2 8.99 7.29 9.26
C ASP A 2 7.73 6.62 9.82
N ASN A 3 6.65 6.55 9.02
CA ASN A 3 5.37 5.98 9.45
C ASN A 3 4.42 5.77 8.24
N VAL A 4 3.43 4.89 8.40
CA VAL A 4 2.32 4.66 7.46
C VAL A 4 0.98 4.72 8.21
N LYS A 5 0.07 5.56 7.72
CA LYS A 5 -1.28 5.72 8.29
C LYS A 5 -2.37 5.42 7.27
N VAL A 6 -3.52 4.98 7.78
CA VAL A 6 -4.78 4.92 7.03
C VAL A 6 -5.77 5.79 7.79
N ASP A 7 -6.28 6.83 7.15
CA ASP A 7 -6.96 7.94 7.83
C ASP A 7 -6.11 8.49 8.99
N GLU A 8 -6.62 8.43 10.22
CA GLU A 8 -5.92 8.90 11.42
C GLU A 8 -5.12 7.79 12.12
N ASP A 9 -5.29 6.53 11.71
CA ASP A 9 -4.75 5.37 12.39
C ASP A 9 -3.34 5.03 11.90
N ASP A 10 -2.44 4.86 12.86
CA ASP A 10 -1.10 4.31 12.66
C ASP A 10 -1.21 2.81 12.32
N VAL A 11 -0.84 2.43 11.09
CA VAL A 11 -0.97 1.04 10.60
C VAL A 11 0.38 0.34 10.53
N ASP A 12 1.46 1.05 10.18
CA ASP A 12 2.78 0.42 10.07
C ASP A 12 3.97 1.38 10.19
N CYS A 13 5.18 0.80 10.21
CA CYS A 13 6.46 1.52 10.12
C CYS A 13 6.74 2.46 11.31
N HIS A 14 6.13 2.26 12.48
CA HIS A 14 6.26 3.16 13.65
C HIS A 14 7.68 3.34 14.20
N LYS A 15 8.57 2.39 13.92
CA LYS A 15 10.00 2.45 14.32
C LYS A 15 10.89 2.93 13.18
N GLY A 16 10.30 3.43 12.11
CA GLY A 16 10.95 3.63 10.83
C GLY A 16 11.18 2.31 10.09
N CYS A 17 11.16 2.43 8.76
CA CYS A 17 11.42 1.35 7.81
C CYS A 17 12.18 1.93 6.61
N GLU A 18 12.82 1.04 5.86
CA GLU A 18 13.50 1.41 4.62
C GLU A 18 12.47 1.54 3.50
N ALA A 19 12.77 2.39 2.53
CA ALA A 19 11.88 2.58 1.40
C ALA A 19 12.72 2.86 0.17
N ILE A 20 12.28 2.30 -0.96
CA ILE A 20 12.95 2.45 -2.25
C ILE A 20 11.99 3.13 -3.21
N ALA A 21 12.44 4.22 -3.80
CA ALA A 21 11.74 4.91 -4.87
C ALA A 21 12.14 4.21 -6.18
N ASP A 22 11.25 3.39 -6.75
CA ASP A 22 11.56 2.50 -7.88
C ASP A 22 10.60 2.73 -9.04
N THR A 23 11.03 3.53 -10.01
CA THR A 23 10.29 3.78 -11.26
C THR A 23 10.11 2.52 -12.13
N GLY A 24 10.85 1.43 -11.86
CA GLY A 24 10.75 0.16 -12.57
C GLY A 24 9.58 -0.72 -12.12
N THR A 25 8.92 -0.38 -11.01
CA THR A 25 7.84 -1.17 -10.42
C THR A 25 6.54 -0.37 -10.39
N SER A 26 5.44 -0.96 -10.89
CA SER A 26 4.13 -0.29 -10.94
C SER A 26 3.34 -0.34 -9.63
N LEU A 27 3.70 -1.25 -8.72
CA LEU A 27 2.98 -1.53 -7.48
C LEU A 27 3.78 -1.05 -6.28
N ILE A 28 3.07 -0.51 -5.27
CA ILE A 28 3.63 -0.37 -3.95
C ILE A 28 3.75 -1.78 -3.36
N THR A 29 4.90 -2.10 -2.82
CA THR A 29 5.17 -3.47 -2.36
C THR A 29 5.87 -3.44 -1.02
N GLY A 30 5.64 -4.46 -0.20
CA GLY A 30 6.21 -4.52 1.14
C GLY A 30 6.10 -5.91 1.76
N PRO A 31 6.51 -6.06 3.04
CA PRO A 31 6.41 -7.34 3.74
C PRO A 31 4.96 -7.84 3.79
N SER A 32 4.75 -9.15 3.57
CA SER A 32 3.41 -9.75 3.49
C SER A 32 2.48 -9.38 4.65
N SER A 33 2.99 -9.40 5.88
CA SER A 33 2.20 -9.06 7.08
C SER A 33 1.74 -7.61 7.08
N GLU A 34 2.61 -6.70 6.63
CA GLU A 34 2.39 -5.26 6.60
C GLU A 34 1.36 -4.91 5.51
N ILE A 35 1.56 -5.44 4.30
CA ILE A 35 0.64 -5.25 3.17
C ILE A 35 -0.72 -5.89 3.45
N THR A 36 -0.77 -7.10 4.01
CA THR A 36 -2.03 -7.74 4.41
C THR A 36 -2.79 -6.88 5.44
N ALA A 37 -2.10 -6.31 6.43
CA ALA A 37 -2.73 -5.45 7.43
C ALA A 37 -3.29 -4.17 6.81
N LEU A 38 -2.52 -3.52 5.93
CA LEU A 38 -2.92 -2.34 5.19
C LEU A 38 -4.15 -2.61 4.30
N ILE A 39 -4.13 -3.70 3.53
CA ILE A 39 -5.25 -4.12 2.67
C ILE A 39 -6.54 -4.30 3.48
N ARG A 40 -6.45 -4.96 4.64
CA ARG A 40 -7.62 -5.18 5.50
C ARG A 40 -8.21 -3.87 5.99
N ARG A 41 -7.37 -2.86 6.26
CA ARG A 41 -7.81 -1.54 6.74
C ARG A 41 -8.54 -0.76 5.66
N ILE A 42 -8.08 -0.85 4.41
CA ILE A 42 -8.73 -0.16 3.27
C ILE A 42 -9.96 -0.93 2.71
N GLY A 43 -10.31 -2.08 3.28
CA GLY A 43 -11.46 -2.88 2.83
C GLY A 43 -11.20 -3.74 1.58
N GLY A 44 -9.94 -3.98 1.24
CA GLY A 44 -9.55 -4.86 0.14
C GLY A 44 -9.61 -6.34 0.50
N ARG A 45 -9.67 -7.18 -0.54
CA ARG A 45 -9.71 -8.64 -0.43
C ARG A 45 -8.58 -9.27 -1.24
N SER A 46 -7.88 -10.25 -0.66
CA SER A 46 -6.93 -11.08 -1.41
C SER A 46 -7.66 -11.99 -2.39
N ILE A 47 -7.11 -12.10 -3.60
CA ILE A 47 -7.54 -13.06 -4.62
C ILE A 47 -6.52 -14.20 -4.82
N GLY A 48 -5.51 -14.28 -3.94
CA GLY A 48 -4.38 -15.19 -4.08
C GLY A 48 -3.24 -14.60 -4.90
N GLY A 49 -2.07 -15.25 -4.89
CA GLY A 49 -0.90 -14.84 -5.69
C GLY A 49 -0.24 -13.51 -5.28
N GLY A 50 -0.53 -13.00 -4.08
CA GLY A 50 -0.06 -11.68 -3.63
C GLY A 50 -0.93 -10.51 -4.10
N GLU A 51 -2.00 -10.80 -4.85
CA GLU A 51 -2.86 -9.77 -5.45
C GLU A 51 -4.12 -9.49 -4.63
N TYR A 52 -4.61 -8.26 -4.77
CA TYR A 52 -5.69 -7.71 -3.98
C TYR A 52 -6.69 -6.92 -4.82
N VAL A 53 -7.96 -6.97 -4.45
CA VAL A 53 -9.05 -6.29 -5.15
C VAL A 53 -9.96 -5.51 -4.21
N VAL A 54 -10.55 -4.43 -4.74
CA VAL A 54 -11.62 -3.65 -4.11
C VAL A 54 -12.79 -3.49 -5.09
N GLY A 55 -13.98 -3.13 -4.62
CA GLY A 55 -15.12 -2.90 -5.51
C GLY A 55 -15.08 -1.52 -6.17
N CYS A 56 -15.39 -1.43 -7.47
CA CYS A 56 -15.34 -0.17 -8.22
C CYS A 56 -16.21 0.96 -7.66
N SER A 57 -17.33 0.62 -7.05
CA SER A 57 -18.22 1.59 -6.41
C SER A 57 -17.63 2.22 -5.14
N PHE A 58 -16.58 1.63 -4.58
CA PHE A 58 -16.03 2.05 -3.30
C PHE A 58 -14.83 2.98 -3.43
N ILE A 59 -14.27 3.19 -4.64
CA ILE A 59 -13.03 3.96 -4.84
C ILE A 59 -13.08 5.34 -4.17
N SER A 60 -14.15 6.09 -4.41
CA SER A 60 -14.35 7.43 -3.84
C SER A 60 -14.65 7.43 -2.33
N SER A 61 -14.82 6.25 -1.73
CA SER A 61 -15.05 6.05 -0.29
C SER A 61 -13.92 5.28 0.39
N LEU A 62 -12.86 4.93 -0.35
CA LEU A 62 -11.70 4.28 0.24
C LEU A 62 -10.95 5.32 1.10
N PRO A 63 -10.35 4.89 2.21
CA PRO A 63 -9.62 5.80 3.10
C PRO A 63 -8.34 6.31 2.45
N SER A 64 -7.87 7.48 2.87
CA SER A 64 -6.59 8.00 2.38
C SER A 64 -5.44 7.25 3.06
N ILE A 65 -4.40 6.90 2.30
CA ILE A 65 -3.16 6.31 2.83
C ILE A 65 -2.11 7.42 2.93
N TYR A 66 -1.52 7.58 4.11
CA TYR A 66 -0.49 8.58 4.34
C TYR A 66 0.86 7.91 4.57
N PHE A 67 1.83 8.24 3.72
CA PHE A 67 3.23 7.87 3.89
C PHE A 67 4.02 9.07 4.39
N ILE A 68 4.82 8.87 5.44
CA ILE A 68 5.56 9.95 6.09
C ILE A 68 7.07 9.74 5.85
N PHE A 69 7.73 10.72 5.24
CA PHE A 69 9.17 10.68 4.95
C PHE A 69 9.85 11.97 5.41
N GLY A 70 10.83 11.86 6.32
CA GLY A 70 11.55 13.02 6.84
C GLY A 70 10.60 14.07 7.43
N GLY A 71 9.54 13.63 8.11
CA GLY A 71 8.48 14.49 8.66
C GLY A 71 7.53 15.12 7.64
N ARG A 72 7.60 14.77 6.35
CA ARG A 72 6.66 15.21 5.31
C ARG A 72 5.63 14.13 5.01
N THR A 73 4.38 14.53 4.93
CA THR A 73 3.26 13.63 4.64
C THR A 73 2.90 13.63 3.17
N PHE A 74 2.79 12.44 2.58
CA PHE A 74 2.34 12.19 1.22
C PHE A 74 1.04 11.39 1.31
N ALA A 75 -0.05 11.99 0.84
CA ALA A 75 -1.37 11.37 0.84
C ALA A 75 -1.61 10.70 -0.51
N LEU A 76 -2.11 9.47 -0.49
CA LEU A 76 -2.67 8.77 -1.63
C LEU A 76 -4.17 8.58 -1.39
N GLU A 77 -4.98 9.11 -2.30
CA GLU A 77 -6.42 8.88 -2.32
C GLU A 77 -6.76 7.58 -3.04
N GLY A 78 -8.01 7.12 -2.92
CA GLY A 78 -8.46 5.87 -3.53
C GLY A 78 -8.16 5.77 -5.03
N ASP A 79 -8.20 6.88 -5.77
CA ASP A 79 -7.85 6.89 -7.20
C ASP A 79 -6.34 6.78 -7.48
N ASP A 80 -5.48 7.07 -6.50
CA ASP A 80 -4.02 7.05 -6.64
C ASP A 80 -3.44 5.64 -6.45
N TYR A 81 -4.00 4.85 -5.53
CA TYR A 81 -3.48 3.52 -5.18
C TYR A 81 -4.31 2.35 -5.74
N VAL A 82 -5.24 2.62 -6.66
CA VAL A 82 -6.10 1.60 -7.27
C VAL A 82 -5.94 1.58 -8.79
N LEU A 83 -5.60 0.41 -9.33
CA LEU A 83 -5.46 0.17 -10.76
C LEU A 83 -6.77 -0.36 -11.36
N LYS A 84 -7.38 0.47 -12.22
CA LYS A 84 -8.58 0.14 -13.01
C LYS A 84 -8.20 -0.68 -14.24
N VAL A 85 -8.46 -1.99 -14.21
CA VAL A 85 -8.35 -2.87 -15.38
C VAL A 85 -9.76 -3.27 -15.82
N CYS A 86 -10.05 -3.32 -17.13
CA CYS A 86 -11.39 -3.59 -17.65
C CYS A 86 -12.10 -4.73 -16.89
N ASN A 87 -13.20 -4.39 -16.22
CA ASN A 87 -14.08 -5.23 -15.38
C ASN A 87 -13.53 -5.75 -14.03
N ILE A 88 -12.25 -5.55 -13.66
CA ILE A 88 -11.68 -5.98 -12.37
C ILE A 88 -10.69 -4.93 -11.83
N LEU A 89 -10.82 -4.59 -10.56
CA LEU A 89 -10.06 -3.52 -9.93
C LEU A 89 -8.99 -4.12 -9.01
N PHE A 90 -7.73 -3.78 -9.29
CA PHE A 90 -6.61 -4.23 -8.49
C PHE A 90 -6.17 -3.13 -7.54
N VAL A 91 -5.92 -3.47 -6.29
CA VAL A 91 -5.19 -2.57 -5.40
C VAL A 91 -3.73 -2.58 -5.86
N ALA A 92 -3.12 -1.41 -5.99
CA ALA A 92 -1.73 -1.26 -6.40
C ALA A 92 -0.72 -1.68 -5.30
N LEU A 93 -1.14 -2.54 -4.37
CA LEU A 93 -0.33 -3.08 -3.28
C LEU A 93 -0.04 -4.56 -3.55
N ASN A 94 1.21 -5.00 -3.45
CA ASN A 94 1.59 -6.41 -3.60
C ASN A 94 2.46 -6.87 -2.41
N GLU A 95 2.40 -8.17 -2.12
CA GLU A 95 3.30 -8.77 -1.13
C GLU A 95 4.62 -9.20 -1.79
N ILE A 96 5.73 -9.10 -1.06
CA ILE A 96 6.93 -9.84 -1.42
C ILE A 96 7.23 -10.93 -0.37
N PRO A 97 7.38 -12.21 -0.78
CA PRO A 97 7.68 -13.32 0.13
C PRO A 97 9.14 -13.37 0.61
N ILE A 98 9.85 -12.24 0.73
CA ILE A 98 11.25 -12.24 1.16
C ILE A 98 11.41 -12.05 2.67
N ASP A 99 12.00 -13.06 3.30
CA ASP A 99 12.72 -13.02 4.58
C ASP A 99 14.09 -12.35 4.35
N TYR A 100 14.10 -11.06 4.05
CA TYR A 100 15.27 -10.23 4.28
C TYR A 100 14.99 -9.38 5.51
N ASP A 101 15.98 -9.27 6.37
CA ASP A 101 16.06 -8.39 7.55
C ASP A 101 16.05 -6.88 7.15
N SER A 102 15.41 -6.55 6.03
CA SER A 102 15.41 -5.25 5.35
C SER A 102 13.96 -4.90 5.01
N LYS A 103 13.42 -4.02 5.85
CA LYS A 103 12.05 -3.51 5.84
C LYS A 103 11.81 -2.58 4.66
N CYS A 104 11.93 -3.05 3.42
CA CYS A 104 11.82 -2.20 2.23
C CYS A 104 10.38 -2.15 1.71
N ILE A 105 9.78 -0.95 1.71
CA ILE A 105 8.58 -0.67 0.91
C ILE A 105 9.00 0.01 -0.40
N PHE A 106 8.63 -0.55 -1.56
CA PHE A 106 8.92 0.10 -2.85
C PHE A 106 7.75 1.00 -3.24
N PHE A 107 8.06 2.20 -3.73
CA PHE A 107 7.11 3.22 -4.13
C PHE A 107 7.16 3.48 -5.64
N HIS A 108 6.00 3.82 -6.19
CA HIS A 108 5.90 4.52 -7.47
C HIS A 108 6.53 5.92 -7.33
N VAL A 109 7.35 6.32 -8.31
CA VAL A 109 7.84 7.69 -8.49
C VAL A 109 7.34 8.22 -9.81
#